data_AF-A0C6F9-F1
#
_entry.id   AF-A0C6F9-F1
#
_cell.length_a   1.000
_cell.length_b   1.000
_cell.length_c   1.000
_cell.angle_alpha   90.00
_cell.angle_beta   90.00
_cell.angle_gamma   90.00
#
_symmetry.space_group_name_H-M   'P 1'
#
loop_
_entity.id
_entity.type
_entity.pdbx_description
1 polymer ?
#
loop_
_entity_poly.entity_id
_entity_poly.type
_entity_poly.pdbx_seq_one_letter_code
_entity_poly.pdbx_strand_id
1 'polypeptide(L)'
;MDTQEQDQDYEFELEYYFEQEQTEAHVQFAPNFQQELFHNQIDLNDFLINHSISQQRRALMVKWIIYVFDTIYENQNNDVLISRAIHLMDIFLKRTQVSYSDKDVHLIGATCIYMASKIKNDCPLDMETIQVTICHEKFTIDEIKEFYFIILKTLDYNTEFPTCYDYLQNLSYAMYGSSQNYQTLQVQETALKILKLSFRSYQLMQQNWLILVTTVLGIAIIDFEQVNGYYRDLQGQNNFLNDQIIRLIETANINVAEFKNCYEILSQFNCRCSEIHCSRLF
;
A
#
# COMPACT_ATOMS: atom_id res chain seq x y z
N MET A 1 -44.47 -24.20 5.09
CA MET A 1 -43.38 -24.23 6.08
C MET A 1 -42.10 -24.13 5.25
N ASP A 2 -42.00 -23.11 4.39
CA ASP A 2 -41.18 -23.15 3.17
C ASP A 2 -40.65 -21.76 2.75
N THR A 3 -40.49 -20.83 3.69
CA THR A 3 -39.92 -19.49 3.39
C THR A 3 -38.64 -19.20 4.17
N GLN A 4 -38.22 -20.07 5.09
CA GLN A 4 -36.95 -19.90 5.81
C GLN A 4 -35.80 -20.73 5.20
N GLU A 5 -36.10 -21.81 4.48
CA GLU A 5 -35.08 -22.59 3.74
C GLU A 5 -34.63 -21.89 2.45
N GLN A 6 -35.51 -21.12 1.78
CA GLN A 6 -35.16 -20.41 0.54
C GLN A 6 -34.27 -19.18 0.76
N ASP A 7 -34.39 -18.49 1.90
CA ASP A 7 -33.55 -17.32 2.21
C ASP A 7 -32.12 -17.75 2.65
N GLN A 8 -31.97 -18.90 3.31
CA GLN A 8 -30.66 -19.42 3.71
C GLN A 8 -29.85 -19.96 2.52
N ASP A 9 -30.52 -20.59 1.54
CA ASP A 9 -29.85 -21.04 0.31
C ASP A 9 -29.36 -19.86 -0.55
N TYR A 10 -30.10 -18.75 -0.59
CA TYR A 10 -29.67 -17.52 -1.30
C TYR A 10 -28.51 -16.80 -0.61
N GLU A 11 -28.50 -16.75 0.72
CA GLU A 11 -27.42 -16.12 1.49
C GLU A 11 -26.12 -16.94 1.36
N PHE A 12 -26.21 -18.27 1.33
CA PHE A 12 -25.09 -19.18 1.09
C PHE A 12 -24.58 -19.14 -0.36
N GLU A 13 -25.46 -19.02 -1.35
CA GLU A 13 -25.06 -18.80 -2.75
C GLU A 13 -24.35 -17.44 -2.91
N LEU A 14 -24.83 -16.38 -2.26
CA LEU A 14 -24.17 -15.06 -2.30
C LEU A 14 -22.80 -15.08 -1.60
N GLU A 15 -22.64 -15.78 -0.49
CA GLU A 15 -21.35 -15.99 0.18
C GLU A 15 -20.38 -16.77 -0.72
N TYR A 16 -20.86 -17.80 -1.42
CA TYR A 16 -20.08 -18.58 -2.38
C TYR A 16 -19.68 -17.76 -3.61
N TYR A 17 -20.56 -16.92 -4.16
CA TYR A 17 -20.22 -16.01 -5.25
C TYR A 17 -19.25 -14.91 -4.80
N PHE A 18 -19.36 -14.40 -3.56
CA PHE A 18 -18.39 -13.45 -3.00
C PHE A 18 -17.02 -14.08 -2.78
N GLU A 19 -16.96 -15.33 -2.31
CA GLU A 19 -15.71 -16.08 -2.20
C GLU A 19 -15.12 -16.40 -3.58
N GLN A 20 -15.93 -16.76 -4.57
CA GLN A 20 -15.46 -16.99 -5.93
C GLN A 20 -14.96 -15.71 -6.62
N GLU A 21 -15.63 -14.56 -6.46
CA GLU A 21 -15.13 -13.28 -6.99
C GLU A 21 -13.86 -12.81 -6.25
N GLN A 22 -13.72 -13.05 -4.95
CA GLN A 22 -12.45 -12.83 -4.26
C GLN A 22 -11.35 -13.77 -4.78
N THR A 23 -11.70 -15.00 -5.17
CA THR A 23 -10.76 -15.97 -5.75
C THR A 23 -10.44 -15.68 -7.22
N GLU A 24 -11.35 -15.04 -7.97
CA GLU A 24 -11.17 -14.68 -9.39
C GLU A 24 -10.50 -13.30 -9.55
N ALA A 25 -10.74 -12.35 -8.64
CA ALA A 25 -10.02 -11.08 -8.57
C ALA A 25 -8.59 -11.25 -8.03
N HIS A 26 -8.34 -12.29 -7.23
CA HIS A 26 -7.00 -12.74 -6.89
C HIS A 26 -6.46 -13.68 -7.98
N VAL A 27 -5.52 -13.16 -8.79
CA VAL A 27 -4.58 -13.94 -9.62
C VAL A 27 -5.03 -14.27 -11.04
N GLN A 28 -5.26 -13.24 -11.86
CA GLN A 28 -4.63 -13.23 -13.20
C GLN A 28 -3.19 -12.68 -13.10
N PHE A 29 -2.33 -13.31 -12.31
CA PHE A 29 -0.89 -13.02 -12.36
C PHE A 29 -0.30 -13.70 -13.59
N ALA A 30 -0.32 -12.99 -14.71
CA ALA A 30 0.41 -13.40 -15.88
C ALA A 30 1.93 -13.37 -15.59
N PRO A 31 2.74 -14.31 -16.11
CA PRO A 31 4.20 -14.26 -16.01
C PRO A 31 4.82 -12.96 -16.58
N ASN A 32 4.05 -12.18 -17.36
CA ASN A 32 4.46 -10.87 -17.88
C ASN A 32 4.32 -9.74 -16.84
N PHE A 33 3.55 -9.93 -15.77
CA PHE A 33 3.27 -8.87 -14.78
C PHE A 33 4.54 -8.36 -14.11
N GLN A 34 5.50 -9.24 -13.80
CA GLN A 34 6.78 -8.83 -13.25
C GLN A 34 7.54 -7.90 -14.20
N GLN A 35 7.54 -8.20 -15.50
CA GLN A 35 8.21 -7.36 -16.50
C GLN A 35 7.50 -6.01 -16.63
N GLU A 36 6.17 -5.98 -16.55
CA GLU A 36 5.38 -4.74 -16.55
C GLU A 36 5.63 -3.87 -15.31
N LEU A 37 5.78 -4.48 -14.13
CA LEU A 37 6.17 -3.76 -12.91
C LEU A 37 7.51 -3.04 -13.11
N PHE A 38 8.52 -3.73 -13.64
CA PHE A 38 9.85 -3.15 -13.89
C PHE A 38 9.80 -2.04 -14.95
N HIS A 39 9.03 -2.21 -16.03
CA HIS A 39 8.94 -1.21 -17.10
C HIS A 39 8.20 0.06 -16.68
N ASN A 40 7.25 -0.05 -15.75
CA ASN A 40 6.42 1.06 -15.28
C ASN A 40 6.89 1.65 -13.95
N GLN A 41 8.19 1.51 -13.63
CA GLN A 41 8.72 2.07 -12.40
C GLN A 41 8.63 3.60 -12.41
N ILE A 42 8.14 4.15 -11.31
CA ILE A 42 7.99 5.59 -11.10
C ILE A 42 9.12 6.10 -10.23
N ASP A 43 9.78 7.15 -10.69
CA ASP A 43 10.77 7.89 -9.90
C ASP A 43 10.08 9.00 -9.10
N LEU A 44 10.08 8.84 -7.77
CA LEU A 44 9.61 9.85 -6.83
C LEU A 44 10.73 10.62 -6.14
N ASN A 45 11.99 10.53 -6.57
CA ASN A 45 13.05 11.34 -5.95
C ASN A 45 12.67 12.82 -5.93
N ASP A 46 12.79 13.47 -4.77
CA ASP A 46 12.51 14.88 -4.59
C ASP A 46 11.10 15.35 -5.04
N PHE A 47 10.06 14.52 -4.89
CA PHE A 47 8.70 14.83 -5.35
C PHE A 47 8.04 16.07 -4.72
N LEU A 48 8.62 16.67 -3.68
CA LEU A 48 8.15 17.93 -3.08
C LEU A 48 9.02 19.16 -3.44
N ILE A 49 10.09 19.01 -4.22
CA ILE A 49 11.11 20.07 -4.41
C ILE A 49 10.57 21.39 -4.97
N ASN A 50 9.53 21.32 -5.81
CA ASN A 50 8.91 22.49 -6.44
C ASN A 50 7.72 23.04 -5.64
N HIS A 51 7.48 22.54 -4.43
CA HIS A 51 6.32 22.85 -3.61
C HIS A 51 6.72 23.50 -2.30
N SER A 52 5.87 24.42 -1.84
CA SER A 52 5.89 24.90 -0.46
C SER A 52 5.07 23.97 0.45
N ILE A 53 5.21 22.65 0.25
CA ILE A 53 4.56 21.60 1.04
C ILE A 53 5.61 20.98 1.95
N SER A 54 5.38 21.05 3.25
CA SER A 54 6.27 20.40 4.21
C SER A 54 6.08 18.88 4.20
N GLN A 55 7.17 18.14 4.42
CA GLN A 55 7.13 16.67 4.58
C GLN A 55 6.13 16.25 5.68
N GLN A 56 6.04 17.04 6.75
CA GLN A 56 5.09 16.82 7.85
C GLN A 56 3.64 16.95 7.40
N ARG A 57 3.31 17.93 6.55
CA ARG A 57 1.94 18.11 6.05
C ARG A 57 1.54 17.01 5.08
N ARG A 58 2.47 16.57 4.23
CA ARG A 58 2.27 15.38 3.40
C ARG A 58 2.08 14.11 4.25
N ALA A 59 2.85 13.93 5.32
CA ALA A 59 2.67 12.80 6.24
C ALA A 59 1.30 12.81 6.96
N LEU A 60 0.82 13.98 7.38
CA LEU A 60 -0.53 14.14 7.94
C LEU A 60 -1.61 13.82 6.91
N MET A 61 -1.41 14.21 5.64
CA MET A 61 -2.32 13.87 4.57
C MET A 61 -2.39 12.36 4.30
N VAL A 62 -1.24 11.68 4.28
CA VAL A 62 -1.21 10.22 4.17
C VAL A 62 -1.95 9.55 5.33
N LYS A 63 -1.73 10.01 6.57
CA LYS A 63 -2.47 9.50 7.74
C LYS A 63 -3.98 9.69 7.56
N TRP A 64 -4.39 10.85 7.04
CA TRP A 64 -5.80 11.13 6.78
C TRP A 64 -6.38 10.26 5.65
N ILE A 65 -5.67 10.07 4.54
CA ILE A 65 -6.08 9.15 3.45
C ILE A 65 -6.31 7.74 3.98
N ILE A 66 -5.37 7.20 4.78
CA ILE A 66 -5.50 5.87 5.40
C ILE A 66 -6.77 5.83 6.27
N TYR A 67 -6.93 6.81 7.16
CA TYR A 67 -8.09 6.89 8.04
C TYR A 67 -9.42 6.93 7.28
N VAL A 68 -9.50 7.72 6.20
CA VAL A 68 -10.73 7.83 5.39
C VAL A 68 -11.10 6.49 4.77
N PHE A 69 -10.16 5.79 4.14
CA PHE A 69 -10.45 4.48 3.53
C PHE A 69 -10.79 3.42 4.57
N ASP A 70 -10.06 3.36 5.68
CA ASP A 70 -10.33 2.41 6.77
C ASP A 70 -11.70 2.66 7.43
N THR A 71 -12.18 3.92 7.44
CA THR A 71 -13.49 4.29 8.01
C THR A 71 -14.64 4.01 7.03
N ILE A 72 -14.48 4.37 5.76
CA ILE A 72 -15.57 4.26 4.76
C ILE A 72 -15.85 2.81 4.37
N TYR A 73 -14.79 2.02 4.22
CA TYR A 73 -14.87 0.65 3.76
C TYR A 73 -14.48 -0.30 4.90
N GLU A 74 -15.07 -0.06 6.07
CA GLU A 74 -14.88 -0.88 7.26
C GLU A 74 -15.07 -2.37 6.91
N ASN A 75 -14.22 -3.24 7.47
CA ASN A 75 -14.22 -4.69 7.25
C ASN A 75 -13.89 -5.15 5.81
N GLN A 76 -13.40 -4.26 4.94
CA GLN A 76 -12.94 -4.62 3.59
C GLN A 76 -11.44 -4.37 3.44
N ASN A 77 -10.78 -5.13 2.56
CA ASN A 77 -9.40 -4.82 2.20
C ASN A 77 -9.37 -3.64 1.23
N ASN A 78 -8.83 -2.51 1.68
CA ASN A 78 -8.74 -1.27 0.91
C ASN A 78 -7.29 -0.83 0.64
N ASP A 79 -6.34 -1.74 0.82
CA ASP A 79 -4.91 -1.44 0.73
C ASP A 79 -4.51 -1.01 -0.68
N VAL A 80 -5.14 -1.59 -1.70
CA VAL A 80 -5.02 -1.16 -3.11
C VAL A 80 -5.43 0.32 -3.26
N LEU A 81 -6.57 0.71 -2.68
CA LEU A 81 -7.11 2.07 -2.80
C LEU A 81 -6.25 3.09 -2.05
N ILE A 82 -5.82 2.73 -0.83
CA ILE A 82 -4.90 3.54 -0.01
C ILE A 82 -3.59 3.76 -0.77
N SER A 83 -3.00 2.69 -1.28
CA SER A 83 -1.75 2.77 -2.05
C SER A 83 -1.95 3.63 -3.29
N ARG A 84 -3.02 3.41 -4.06
CA ARG A 84 -3.34 4.20 -5.25
C ARG A 84 -3.47 5.69 -4.94
N ALA A 85 -4.25 6.07 -3.94
CA ALA A 85 -4.49 7.47 -3.61
C ALA A 85 -3.21 8.20 -3.20
N ILE A 86 -2.37 7.55 -2.38
CA ILE A 86 -1.10 8.12 -1.92
C ILE A 86 -0.13 8.30 -3.10
N HIS A 87 0.01 7.28 -3.95
CA HIS A 87 0.88 7.36 -5.10
C HIS A 87 0.37 8.37 -6.14
N LEU A 88 -0.94 8.44 -6.41
CA LEU A 88 -1.52 9.49 -7.27
C LEU A 88 -1.12 10.89 -6.78
N MET A 89 -1.24 11.15 -5.48
CA MET A 89 -0.86 12.42 -4.87
C MET A 89 0.63 12.73 -5.08
N ASP A 90 1.52 11.79 -4.74
CA ASP A 90 2.96 12.02 -4.83
C ASP A 90 3.44 12.16 -6.28
N ILE A 91 2.90 11.37 -7.21
CA ILE A 91 3.22 11.46 -8.65
C ILE A 91 2.72 12.79 -9.22
N PHE A 92 1.52 13.20 -8.84
CA PHE A 92 0.97 14.50 -9.24
C PHE A 92 1.90 15.63 -8.80
N LEU A 93 2.32 15.64 -7.52
CA LEU A 93 3.25 16.62 -6.98
C LEU A 93 4.61 16.55 -7.71
N LYS A 94 5.09 15.35 -8.05
CA LYS A 94 6.33 15.22 -8.83
C LYS A 94 6.24 15.84 -10.23
N ARG A 95 5.11 15.70 -10.91
CA ARG A 95 4.96 16.03 -12.35
C ARG A 95 4.44 17.44 -12.62
N THR A 96 3.62 17.98 -11.72
CA THR A 96 3.02 19.29 -11.91
C THR A 96 4.09 20.40 -11.96
N GLN A 97 3.86 21.39 -12.82
CA GLN A 97 4.71 22.59 -12.90
C GLN A 97 4.19 23.72 -12.00
N VAL A 98 2.99 23.55 -11.43
CA VAL A 98 2.38 24.53 -10.53
C VAL A 98 2.86 24.29 -9.12
N SER A 99 3.42 25.32 -8.48
CA SER A 99 3.80 25.23 -7.08
C SER A 99 2.56 25.25 -6.19
N TYR A 100 2.47 24.27 -5.31
CA TYR A 100 1.42 24.12 -4.31
C TYR A 100 1.99 24.32 -2.91
N SER A 101 1.12 24.63 -1.97
CA SER A 101 1.46 24.91 -0.57
C SER A 101 0.67 24.02 0.38
N ASP A 102 1.04 24.05 1.66
CA ASP A 102 0.38 23.28 2.71
C ASP A 102 -1.16 23.41 2.76
N LYS A 103 -1.72 24.54 2.31
CA LYS A 103 -3.19 24.77 2.29
C LYS A 103 -3.90 23.95 1.20
N ASP A 104 -3.19 23.60 0.14
CA ASP A 104 -3.73 22.93 -1.06
C ASP A 104 -3.76 21.40 -0.88
N VAL A 105 -2.92 20.87 0.01
CA VAL A 105 -2.70 19.43 0.24
C VAL A 105 -4.00 18.68 0.53
N HIS A 106 -4.94 19.28 1.27
CA HIS A 106 -6.21 18.62 1.60
C HIS A 106 -7.12 18.46 0.37
N LEU A 107 -7.15 19.44 -0.55
CA LEU A 107 -7.91 19.33 -1.79
C LEU A 107 -7.29 18.28 -2.72
N ILE A 108 -5.95 18.29 -2.83
CA ILE A 108 -5.19 17.28 -3.59
C ILE A 108 -5.51 15.89 -3.06
N GLY A 109 -5.38 15.68 -1.74
CA GLY A 109 -5.63 14.39 -1.09
C GLY A 109 -7.07 13.91 -1.25
N ALA A 110 -8.06 14.78 -1.02
CA ALA A 110 -9.48 14.46 -1.22
C ALA A 110 -9.78 14.04 -2.67
N THR A 111 -9.20 14.76 -3.62
CA THR A 111 -9.35 14.44 -5.05
C THR A 111 -8.69 13.09 -5.38
N CYS A 112 -7.52 12.79 -4.82
CA CYS A 112 -6.85 11.49 -5.00
C CYS A 112 -7.65 10.33 -4.37
N ILE A 113 -8.32 10.55 -3.24
CA ILE A 113 -9.25 9.57 -2.64
C ILE A 113 -10.40 9.29 -3.60
N TYR A 114 -11.02 10.34 -4.15
CA TYR A 114 -12.07 10.21 -5.15
C TYR A 114 -11.59 9.41 -6.36
N MET A 115 -10.45 9.78 -6.94
CA MET A 115 -9.85 9.08 -8.09
C MET A 115 -9.58 7.60 -7.80
N ALA A 116 -8.94 7.30 -6.67
CA ALA A 116 -8.63 5.92 -6.30
C ALA A 116 -9.89 5.09 -6.07
N SER A 117 -10.94 5.68 -5.46
CA SER A 117 -12.20 4.97 -5.24
C SER A 117 -12.89 4.51 -6.53
N LYS A 118 -12.60 5.16 -7.67
CA LYS A 118 -13.14 4.76 -8.98
C LYS A 118 -12.55 3.45 -9.51
N ILE A 119 -11.46 2.94 -8.93
CA ILE A 119 -10.90 1.63 -9.29
C ILE A 119 -11.79 0.49 -8.77
N LYS A 120 -12.53 0.71 -7.68
CA LYS A 120 -13.40 -0.30 -7.12
C LYS A 120 -14.70 -0.34 -7.92
N ASN A 121 -14.94 -1.47 -8.59
CA ASN A 121 -16.11 -1.65 -9.45
C ASN A 121 -17.42 -1.67 -8.64
N ASP A 122 -17.39 -2.20 -7.42
CA ASP A 122 -18.62 -2.54 -6.69
C ASP A 122 -19.20 -1.37 -5.89
N CYS A 123 -18.37 -0.39 -5.51
CA CYS A 123 -18.82 0.76 -4.72
C CYS A 123 -17.86 1.97 -4.85
N PRO A 124 -17.82 2.64 -6.01
CA PRO A 124 -17.04 3.86 -6.18
C PRO A 124 -17.70 5.04 -5.46
N LEU A 125 -16.92 5.90 -4.79
CA LEU A 125 -17.47 7.07 -4.10
C LEU A 125 -18.06 8.06 -5.10
N ASP A 126 -19.24 8.60 -4.80
CA ASP A 126 -19.81 9.73 -5.53
C ASP A 126 -19.23 11.06 -5.03
N MET A 127 -19.39 12.12 -5.83
CA MET A 127 -18.84 13.43 -5.50
C MET A 127 -19.49 14.04 -4.24
N GLU A 128 -20.76 13.73 -3.99
CA GLU A 128 -21.50 14.22 -2.83
C GLU A 128 -20.92 13.64 -1.54
N THR A 129 -20.60 12.34 -1.52
CA THR A 129 -19.92 11.69 -0.40
C THR A 129 -18.55 12.30 -0.14
N ILE A 130 -17.77 12.60 -1.19
CA ILE A 130 -16.48 13.29 -1.01
C ILE A 130 -16.69 14.67 -0.38
N GLN A 131 -17.65 15.45 -0.89
CA GLN A 131 -17.90 16.80 -0.40
C GLN A 131 -18.41 16.79 1.05
N VAL A 132 -19.50 16.08 1.30
CA VAL A 132 -20.27 16.17 2.55
C VAL A 132 -19.64 15.31 3.64
N THR A 133 -19.36 14.04 3.34
CA THR A 133 -18.89 13.08 4.35
C THR A 133 -17.39 13.19 4.60
N ILE A 134 -16.58 13.31 3.54
CA ILE A 134 -15.10 13.26 3.67
C ILE A 134 -14.52 14.65 3.93
N CYS A 135 -14.97 15.65 3.16
CA CYS A 135 -14.42 17.00 3.24
C CYS A 135 -15.19 17.90 4.21
N HIS A 136 -16.34 17.47 4.73
CA HIS A 136 -17.24 18.27 5.57
C HIS A 136 -17.53 19.65 4.96
N GLU A 137 -17.90 19.66 3.67
CA GLU A 137 -18.26 20.86 2.89
C GLU A 137 -17.14 21.92 2.78
N LYS A 138 -15.90 21.58 3.16
CA LYS A 138 -14.74 22.49 3.04
C LYS A 138 -14.46 22.92 1.59
N PHE A 139 -14.81 22.06 0.63
CA PHE A 139 -14.66 22.31 -0.80
C PHE A 139 -16.00 22.10 -1.50
N THR A 140 -16.22 22.87 -2.55
CA THR A 140 -17.35 22.68 -3.46
C THR A 140 -17.10 21.50 -4.41
N ILE A 141 -18.18 20.96 -4.96
CA ILE A 141 -18.08 19.91 -6.01
C ILE A 141 -17.27 20.41 -7.21
N ASP A 142 -17.43 21.67 -7.58
CA ASP A 142 -16.75 22.25 -8.73
C ASP A 142 -15.24 22.37 -8.49
N GLU A 143 -14.81 22.74 -7.28
CA GLU A 143 -13.39 22.73 -6.90
C GLU A 143 -12.79 21.32 -6.98
N ILE A 144 -13.49 20.30 -6.46
CA ILE A 144 -13.03 18.90 -6.51
C ILE A 144 -12.97 18.40 -7.97
N LYS A 145 -13.97 18.74 -8.79
CA LYS A 145 -14.01 18.38 -10.22
C LYS A 145 -12.90 19.05 -11.01
N GLU A 146 -12.68 20.35 -10.80
CA GLU A 146 -11.60 21.07 -11.46
C GLU A 146 -10.26 20.44 -11.12
N PHE A 147 -10.02 20.15 -9.83
CA PHE A 147 -8.79 19.53 -9.39
C PHE A 147 -8.63 18.10 -9.92
N TYR A 148 -9.71 17.33 -10.02
CA TYR A 148 -9.71 16.01 -10.66
C TYR A 148 -9.20 16.08 -12.10
N PHE A 149 -9.70 17.05 -12.90
CA PHE A 149 -9.22 17.25 -14.26
C PHE A 149 -7.77 17.74 -14.32
N ILE A 150 -7.34 18.57 -13.37
CA ILE A 150 -5.94 19.01 -13.26
C ILE A 150 -5.02 17.81 -13.02
N ILE A 151 -5.35 16.93 -12.06
CA ILE A 151 -4.55 15.73 -11.78
C ILE A 151 -4.52 14.82 -13.00
N LEU A 152 -5.67 14.51 -13.61
CA LEU A 152 -5.72 13.66 -14.81
C LEU A 152 -4.83 14.19 -15.94
N LYS A 153 -4.93 15.50 -16.25
CA LYS A 153 -4.10 16.11 -17.30
C LYS A 153 -2.62 16.08 -16.94
N THR A 154 -2.27 16.29 -15.67
CA THR A 154 -0.88 16.24 -15.20
C THR A 154 -0.29 14.83 -15.31
N LEU A 155 -1.14 13.80 -15.19
CA LEU A 155 -0.75 12.40 -15.34
C LEU A 155 -0.86 11.89 -16.78
N ASP A 156 -1.16 12.75 -17.76
CA ASP A 156 -1.43 12.38 -19.15
C ASP A 156 -2.51 11.28 -19.27
N TYR A 157 -3.52 11.35 -18.38
CA TYR A 157 -4.58 10.35 -18.24
C TYR A 157 -4.08 8.93 -17.88
N ASN A 158 -2.80 8.77 -17.55
CA ASN A 158 -2.24 7.51 -17.09
C ASN A 158 -2.38 7.39 -15.56
N THR A 159 -3.49 6.81 -15.12
CA THR A 159 -3.76 6.48 -13.72
C THR A 159 -3.42 5.02 -13.38
N GLU A 160 -3.07 4.22 -14.39
CA GLU A 160 -2.76 2.79 -14.29
C GLU A 160 -1.24 2.60 -14.24
N PHE A 161 -0.71 2.66 -13.04
CA PHE A 161 0.69 2.39 -12.74
C PHE A 161 0.81 1.40 -11.58
N PRO A 162 1.91 0.63 -11.48
CA PRO A 162 2.11 -0.24 -10.34
C PRO A 162 2.28 0.57 -9.06
N THR A 163 1.74 0.11 -7.95
CA THR A 163 1.88 0.72 -6.63
C THR A 163 2.71 -0.18 -5.71
N CYS A 164 3.20 0.34 -4.58
CA CYS A 164 3.88 -0.51 -3.60
C CYS A 164 3.04 -1.71 -3.14
N TYR A 165 1.70 -1.61 -3.15
CA TYR A 165 0.85 -2.76 -2.86
C TYR A 165 0.98 -3.85 -3.93
N ASP A 166 1.01 -3.49 -5.20
CA ASP A 166 1.14 -4.42 -6.32
C ASP A 166 2.49 -5.17 -6.27
N TYR A 167 3.57 -4.45 -5.95
CA TYR A 167 4.88 -5.06 -5.68
C TYR A 167 4.84 -6.02 -4.49
N LEU A 168 4.12 -5.67 -3.41
CA LEU A 168 4.04 -6.51 -2.22
C LEU A 168 3.28 -7.80 -2.52
N GLN A 169 2.15 -7.71 -3.22
CA GLN A 169 1.39 -8.89 -3.64
C GLN A 169 2.21 -9.78 -4.56
N ASN A 170 2.93 -9.19 -5.53
CA ASN A 170 3.76 -9.96 -6.44
C ASN A 170 4.90 -10.70 -5.72
N LEU A 171 5.65 -10.02 -4.86
CA LEU A 171 6.74 -10.63 -4.09
C LEU A 171 6.22 -11.67 -3.10
N SER A 172 5.10 -11.40 -2.44
CA SER A 172 4.47 -12.37 -1.53
C SER A 172 4.07 -13.65 -2.27
N TYR A 173 3.46 -13.50 -3.46
CA TYR A 173 3.11 -14.63 -4.32
C TYR A 173 4.35 -15.38 -4.82
N ALA A 174 5.40 -14.68 -5.23
CA ALA A 174 6.64 -15.31 -5.69
C ALA A 174 7.35 -16.11 -4.57
N MET A 175 7.25 -15.66 -3.32
CA MET A 175 7.82 -16.34 -2.16
C MET A 175 7.00 -17.55 -1.71
N TYR A 176 5.68 -17.39 -1.61
CA TYR A 176 4.79 -18.34 -0.93
C TYR A 176 3.79 -19.06 -1.87
N GLY A 177 3.75 -18.71 -3.14
CA GLY A 177 2.76 -19.19 -4.11
C GLY A 177 1.33 -18.80 -3.73
N SER A 178 0.35 -19.57 -4.22
CA SER A 178 -1.06 -19.45 -3.83
C SER A 178 -1.36 -20.02 -2.44
N SER A 179 -0.36 -20.52 -1.71
CA SER A 179 -0.60 -21.17 -0.43
C SER A 179 -0.91 -20.14 0.66
N GLN A 180 -2.14 -20.18 1.18
CA GLN A 180 -2.57 -19.37 2.32
C GLN A 180 -2.54 -20.23 3.58
N ASN A 181 -1.36 -20.31 4.20
CA ASN A 181 -1.26 -20.88 5.54
C ASN A 181 -1.26 -19.74 6.57
N TYR A 182 -1.49 -20.08 7.83
CA TYR A 182 -1.54 -19.08 8.90
C TYR A 182 -0.27 -18.22 8.98
N GLN A 183 0.90 -18.80 8.69
CA GLN A 183 2.18 -18.10 8.75
C GLN A 183 2.31 -17.06 7.63
N THR A 184 1.96 -17.43 6.40
CA THR A 184 2.02 -16.54 5.23
C THR A 184 1.05 -15.37 5.39
N LEU A 185 -0.16 -15.63 5.91
CA LEU A 185 -1.14 -14.59 6.21
C LEU A 185 -0.62 -13.60 7.25
N GLN A 186 -0.03 -14.08 8.36
CA GLN A 186 0.52 -13.20 9.39
C GLN A 186 1.68 -12.33 8.89
N VAL A 187 2.57 -12.90 8.07
CA VAL A 187 3.66 -12.14 7.46
C VAL A 187 3.10 -11.07 6.51
N GLN A 188 2.13 -11.41 5.67
CA GLN A 188 1.49 -10.47 4.74
C GLN A 188 0.78 -9.32 5.48
N GLU A 189 -0.02 -9.63 6.51
CA GLU A 189 -0.68 -8.61 7.33
C GLU A 189 0.32 -7.68 8.03
N THR A 190 1.42 -8.25 8.54
CA THR A 190 2.48 -7.48 9.20
C THR A 190 3.19 -6.59 8.18
N ALA A 191 3.52 -7.12 7.00
CA ALA A 191 4.11 -6.37 5.90
C ALA A 191 3.20 -5.20 5.46
N LEU A 192 1.88 -5.42 5.33
CA LEU A 192 0.92 -4.38 4.97
C LEU A 192 0.86 -3.27 6.02
N LYS A 193 0.88 -3.61 7.31
CA LYS A 193 0.94 -2.62 8.41
C LYS A 193 2.22 -1.79 8.32
N ILE A 194 3.38 -2.43 8.16
CA ILE A 194 4.67 -1.74 8.02
C ILE A 194 4.68 -0.86 6.76
N LEU A 195 4.11 -1.33 5.65
CA LEU A 195 4.01 -0.56 4.41
C LEU A 195 3.16 0.71 4.59
N LYS A 196 1.98 0.60 5.23
CA LYS A 196 1.12 1.75 5.56
C LYS A 196 1.86 2.76 6.44
N LEU A 197 2.64 2.30 7.43
CA LEU A 197 3.45 3.18 8.25
C LEU A 197 4.55 3.89 7.43
N SER A 198 5.18 3.15 6.52
CA SER A 198 6.25 3.62 5.62
C SER A 198 5.77 4.71 4.69
N PHE A 199 4.52 4.64 4.22
CA PHE A 199 3.93 5.67 3.37
C PHE A 199 3.99 7.07 3.97
N ARG A 200 4.09 7.23 5.29
CA ARG A 200 4.18 8.54 5.95
C ARG A 200 5.56 9.19 5.81
N SER A 201 6.60 8.40 5.59
CA SER A 201 7.99 8.87 5.52
C SER A 201 8.32 9.38 4.11
N TYR A 202 8.68 10.66 4.02
CA TYR A 202 9.13 11.26 2.76
C TYR A 202 10.41 10.59 2.21
N GLN A 203 11.33 10.18 3.08
CA GLN A 203 12.58 9.54 2.67
C GLN A 203 12.36 8.13 2.11
N LEU A 204 11.44 7.36 2.71
CA LEU A 204 11.13 6.00 2.26
C LEU A 204 10.39 6.02 0.91
N MET A 205 9.48 6.97 0.70
CA MET A 205 8.73 7.07 -0.55
C MET A 205 9.56 7.49 -1.76
N GLN A 206 10.76 8.04 -1.54
CA GLN A 206 11.73 8.32 -2.61
C GLN A 206 12.56 7.11 -3.00
N GLN A 207 12.59 6.05 -2.17
CA GLN A 207 13.29 4.82 -2.52
C GLN A 207 12.60 4.15 -3.71
N ASN A 208 13.35 3.33 -4.44
CA ASN A 208 12.74 2.39 -5.38
C ASN A 208 11.71 1.53 -4.63
N TRP A 209 10.47 1.52 -5.12
CA TRP A 209 9.35 0.83 -4.46
C TRP A 209 9.59 -0.66 -4.32
N LEU A 210 10.29 -1.30 -5.26
CA LEU A 210 10.67 -2.71 -5.14
C LEU A 210 11.63 -2.92 -3.96
N ILE A 211 12.64 -2.05 -3.80
CA ILE A 211 13.58 -2.11 -2.67
C ILE A 211 12.84 -1.89 -1.34
N LEU A 212 11.98 -0.87 -1.28
CA LEU A 212 11.16 -0.59 -0.10
C LEU A 212 10.30 -1.80 0.28
N VAL A 213 9.53 -2.34 -0.66
CA VAL A 213 8.62 -3.45 -0.41
C VAL A 213 9.38 -4.73 -0.05
N THR A 214 10.49 -5.02 -0.72
CA THR A 214 11.35 -6.15 -0.36
C THR A 214 11.85 -6.02 1.08
N THR A 215 12.25 -4.81 1.48
CA THR A 215 12.66 -4.51 2.86
C THR A 215 11.52 -4.70 3.84
N VAL A 216 10.32 -4.19 3.52
CA VAL A 216 9.11 -4.33 4.35
C VAL A 216 8.76 -5.81 4.57
N LEU A 217 8.75 -6.61 3.51
CA LEU A 217 8.47 -8.04 3.60
C LEU A 217 9.56 -8.78 4.37
N GLY A 218 10.83 -8.41 4.17
CA GLY A 218 11.94 -8.96 4.94
C GLY A 218 11.83 -8.67 6.45
N ILE A 219 11.45 -7.46 6.84
CA ILE A 219 11.18 -7.14 8.26
C ILE A 219 10.02 -7.97 8.80
N ALA A 220 8.92 -8.10 8.05
CA ALA A 220 7.78 -8.89 8.50
C ALA A 220 8.14 -10.38 8.72
N ILE A 221 9.00 -10.95 7.87
CA ILE A 221 9.53 -12.32 8.03
C ILE A 221 10.39 -12.39 9.30
N ILE A 222 11.30 -11.43 9.50
CA ILE A 222 12.15 -11.38 10.69
C ILE A 222 11.31 -11.27 11.96
N ASP A 223 10.35 -10.36 12.00
CA ASP A 223 9.48 -10.15 13.17
C ASP A 223 8.67 -11.42 13.49
N PHE A 224 8.11 -12.08 12.47
CA PHE A 224 7.39 -13.33 12.62
C PHE A 224 8.27 -14.46 13.17
N GLU A 225 9.48 -14.64 12.61
CA GLU A 225 10.42 -15.66 13.06
C GLU A 225 10.98 -15.36 14.45
N GLN A 226 11.16 -14.10 14.84
CA GLN A 226 11.57 -13.74 16.19
C GLN A 226 10.49 -14.05 17.23
N VAL A 227 9.22 -13.73 16.94
CA VAL A 227 8.09 -14.03 17.82
C VAL A 227 7.91 -15.54 17.98
N ASN A 228 8.05 -16.31 16.90
CA ASN A 228 7.94 -17.78 16.95
C ASN A 228 9.21 -18.48 17.45
N GLY A 229 10.38 -17.87 17.24
CA GLY A 229 11.70 -18.35 17.66
C GLY A 229 11.93 -18.24 19.16
N TYR A 230 11.22 -17.34 19.85
CA TYR A 230 11.16 -17.33 21.32
C TYR A 230 10.72 -18.69 21.92
N TYR A 231 10.08 -19.56 21.12
CA TYR A 231 9.60 -20.89 21.54
C TYR A 231 10.46 -22.08 21.07
N ARG A 232 11.57 -21.89 20.33
CA ARG A 232 12.39 -23.03 19.82
C ARG A 232 13.90 -22.72 19.89
N ASP A 233 14.66 -23.66 20.45
CA ASP A 233 16.09 -23.53 20.77
C ASP A 233 17.02 -23.21 19.57
N LEU A 234 18.09 -22.49 19.91
CA LEU A 234 19.06 -21.81 19.05
C LEU A 234 20.07 -22.75 18.38
N GLN A 235 20.16 -22.66 17.04
CA GLN A 235 21.34 -22.77 16.15
C GLN A 235 20.92 -23.15 14.71
N GLY A 236 19.76 -23.81 14.54
CA GLY A 236 19.19 -24.13 13.20
C GLY A 236 18.33 -23.02 12.57
N GLN A 237 17.79 -22.09 13.36
CA GLN A 237 16.89 -21.02 12.89
C GLN A 237 17.61 -19.90 12.13
N ASN A 238 18.83 -19.53 12.53
CA ASN A 238 19.57 -18.46 11.86
C ASN A 238 19.84 -18.78 10.39
N ASN A 239 20.12 -20.04 10.07
CA ASN A 239 20.34 -20.46 8.68
C ASN A 239 19.04 -20.38 7.87
N PHE A 240 17.91 -20.85 8.42
CA PHE A 240 16.62 -20.79 7.74
C PHE A 240 16.12 -19.36 7.49
N LEU A 241 16.24 -18.48 8.49
CA LEU A 241 15.88 -17.06 8.34
C LEU A 241 16.77 -16.39 7.29
N ASN A 242 18.09 -16.62 7.34
CA ASN A 242 19.01 -16.11 6.35
C ASN A 242 18.68 -16.61 4.94
N ASP A 243 18.33 -17.90 4.80
CA ASP A 243 17.93 -18.48 3.51
C ASP A 243 16.66 -17.84 2.95
N GLN A 244 15.65 -17.55 3.80
CA GLN A 244 14.43 -16.86 3.36
C GLN A 244 14.71 -15.42 2.90
N ILE A 245 15.54 -14.68 3.64
CA ILE A 245 15.90 -13.30 3.28
C ILE A 245 16.75 -13.27 2.01
N ILE A 246 17.71 -14.19 1.85
CA ILE A 246 18.49 -14.33 0.61
C ILE A 246 17.57 -14.64 -0.56
N ARG A 247 16.68 -15.63 -0.42
CA ARG A 247 15.71 -15.98 -1.46
C ARG A 247 14.82 -14.80 -1.84
N LEU A 248 14.36 -14.01 -0.86
CA LEU A 248 13.56 -12.81 -1.11
C LEU A 248 14.33 -11.77 -1.93
N ILE A 249 15.58 -11.49 -1.56
CA ILE A 249 16.46 -10.55 -2.26
C ILE A 249 16.74 -11.03 -3.69
N GLU A 250 17.00 -12.32 -3.88
CA GLU A 250 17.20 -12.94 -5.20
C GLU A 250 15.93 -12.87 -6.05
N THR A 251 14.76 -13.12 -5.46
CA THR A 251 13.45 -13.05 -6.14
C THR A 251 13.14 -11.64 -6.59
N ALA A 252 13.48 -10.64 -5.78
CA ALA A 252 13.35 -9.23 -6.14
C ALA A 252 14.44 -8.74 -7.10
N ASN A 253 15.51 -9.53 -7.32
CA ASN A 253 16.68 -9.15 -8.11
C ASN A 253 17.30 -7.80 -7.68
N ILE A 254 17.44 -7.59 -6.36
CA ILE A 254 18.05 -6.39 -5.78
C ILE A 254 19.38 -6.70 -5.11
N ASN A 255 20.22 -5.68 -4.89
CA ASN A 255 21.47 -5.88 -4.16
C ASN A 255 21.23 -5.91 -2.63
N VAL A 256 21.92 -6.81 -1.94
CA VAL A 256 21.97 -6.88 -0.46
C VAL A 256 22.33 -5.52 0.17
N ALA A 257 23.20 -4.73 -0.45
CA ALA A 257 23.57 -3.41 0.05
C ALA A 257 22.38 -2.42 0.02
N GLU A 258 21.57 -2.47 -1.04
CA GLU A 258 20.38 -1.63 -1.19
C GLU A 258 19.30 -2.00 -0.17
N PHE A 259 19.07 -3.30 0.01
CA PHE A 259 18.20 -3.84 1.05
C PHE A 259 18.64 -3.37 2.44
N LYS A 260 19.94 -3.51 2.78
CA LYS A 260 20.48 -3.09 4.08
C LYS A 260 20.32 -1.59 4.33
N ASN A 261 20.61 -0.76 3.33
CA ASN A 261 20.43 0.68 3.44
C ASN A 261 18.96 1.05 3.70
N CYS A 262 18.02 0.46 2.95
CA CYS A 262 16.59 0.70 3.16
C CYS A 262 16.12 0.17 4.53
N TYR A 263 16.65 -0.97 4.98
CA TYR A 263 16.37 -1.55 6.30
C TYR A 263 16.80 -0.60 7.43
N GLU A 264 17.98 0.01 7.34
CA GLU A 264 18.46 1.00 8.33
C GLU A 264 17.55 2.23 8.40
N ILE A 265 17.09 2.74 7.26
CA ILE A 265 16.15 3.88 7.23
C ILE A 265 14.81 3.49 7.88
N LEU A 266 14.28 2.32 7.51
CA LEU A 266 12.98 1.85 7.98
C LEU A 266 12.99 1.50 9.47
N SER A 267 14.06 0.88 9.97
CA SER A 267 14.23 0.56 11.39
C SER A 267 14.35 1.82 12.27
N GLN A 268 15.06 2.85 11.82
CA GLN A 268 15.10 4.15 12.54
C GLN A 268 13.73 4.81 12.62
N PHE A 269 12.90 4.65 11.58
CA PHE A 269 11.54 5.17 11.55
C PHE A 269 10.59 4.38 12.46
N ASN A 270 10.66 3.05 12.43
CA ASN A 270 9.82 2.18 13.25
C ASN A 270 10.19 2.24 14.74
N CYS A 271 11.47 2.36 15.10
CA CYS A 271 11.90 2.45 16.50
C CYS A 271 11.52 3.77 17.19
N ARG A 272 11.00 4.76 16.45
CA ARG A 272 10.32 5.94 17.03
C ARG A 272 8.81 5.74 17.25
N CYS A 273 8.21 4.71 16.66
CA CYS A 273 6.81 4.34 16.81
C CYS A 273 6.61 3.11 17.72
N SER A 274 7.64 2.31 17.96
CA SER A 274 7.64 1.18 18.88
C SER A 274 8.88 1.21 19.78
N GLU A 275 8.70 1.36 21.10
CA GLU A 275 9.71 1.10 22.14
C GLU A 275 10.10 -0.40 22.25
N ILE A 276 10.16 -1.12 21.13
CA ILE A 276 10.33 -2.57 21.13
C ILE A 276 11.30 -2.96 20.01
N HIS A 277 12.54 -3.28 20.42
CA HIS A 277 13.47 -4.26 19.79
C HIS A 277 14.47 -3.86 18.68
N CYS A 278 14.93 -2.61 18.57
CA CYS A 278 16.01 -2.25 17.63
C CYS A 278 17.46 -2.71 17.96
N SER A 279 17.73 -3.47 19.02
CA SER A 279 19.11 -3.56 19.55
C SER A 279 19.95 -4.81 19.22
N ARG A 280 19.52 -5.75 18.36
CA ARG A 280 20.32 -6.98 18.08
C ARG A 280 20.19 -7.60 16.68
N LEU A 281 20.67 -6.92 15.63
CA LEU A 281 20.75 -7.53 14.29
C LEU A 281 22.06 -7.32 13.51
N PHE A 282 23.19 -7.08 14.20
CA PHE A 282 24.53 -7.27 13.65
C PHE A 282 25.46 -7.91 14.69
#